data_AF-A0A0N1DU51-F1
#
_entry.id   AF-A0A0N1DU51-F1
#
_cell.length_a   1.000
_cell.length_b   1.000
_cell.length_c   1.000
_cell.angle_alpha   90.00
_cell.angle_beta   90.00
_cell.angle_gamma   90.00
#
_symmetry.space_group_name_H-M   'P 1'
#
loop_
_entity.id
_entity.type
_entity.pdbx_description
1 polymer ?
#
loop_
_entity_poly.entity_id
_entity_poly.type
_entity_poly.pdbx_seq_one_letter_code
_entity_poly.pdbx_strand_id
1 'polypeptide(L)'
;MFVETPAIFKTSIAKSEQLLYQRKEKGEMGITENEWERIAKLLEIDVEEIKENSETSNVMNNFDNSSGNYIGNNNNYCNIPEFVLKDLQDYIALLKEENQRLKEELKSK
;
A
#
# COMPACT_ATOMS: atom_id res chain seq x y z
N MET A 1 -36.69 1.84 32.77
CA MET A 1 -36.81 3.04 31.92
C MET A 1 -35.74 2.93 30.84
N PHE A 2 -36.08 2.30 29.71
CA PHE A 2 -35.18 2.28 28.55
C PHE A 2 -35.34 3.63 27.86
N VAL A 3 -34.37 4.51 28.08
CA VAL A 3 -34.29 5.77 27.34
C VAL A 3 -33.94 5.40 25.89
N GLU A 4 -34.92 5.48 25.01
CA GLU A 4 -34.69 5.34 23.58
C GLU A 4 -33.75 6.48 23.14
N THR A 5 -32.50 6.12 22.86
CA THR A 5 -31.52 7.07 22.34
C THR A 5 -31.96 7.58 20.96
N PRO A 6 -31.95 8.89 20.69
CA PRO A 6 -32.41 9.47 19.43
C PRO A 6 -31.69 8.87 18.21
N ALA A 7 -32.42 8.63 17.11
CA ALA A 7 -31.88 8.07 15.87
C ALA A 7 -30.65 8.85 15.34
N ILE A 8 -30.63 10.17 15.53
CA ILE A 8 -29.52 11.06 15.15
C ILE A 8 -28.21 10.66 15.85
N PHE A 9 -28.29 10.26 17.12
CA PHE A 9 -27.14 9.83 17.91
C PHE A 9 -26.54 8.52 17.37
N LYS A 10 -27.39 7.55 17.02
CA LYS A 10 -26.97 6.28 16.41
C LYS A 10 -26.26 6.49 15.08
N THR A 11 -26.80 7.36 14.21
CA THR A 11 -26.19 7.66 12.90
C THR A 11 -24.83 8.37 13.05
N SER A 12 -24.70 9.28 14.03
CA SER A 12 -23.44 9.95 14.32
C SER A 12 -22.35 8.97 14.77
N ILE A 13 -22.72 8.04 15.67
CA ILE A 13 -21.81 6.99 16.16
C ILE A 13 -21.36 6.08 15.01
N ALA A 14 -22.30 5.57 14.20
CA ALA A 14 -21.97 4.71 13.07
C ALA A 14 -21.02 5.39 12.07
N LYS A 15 -21.23 6.69 11.81
CA LYS A 15 -20.33 7.47 10.95
C LYS A 15 -18.95 7.65 11.57
N SER A 16 -18.87 7.89 12.89
CA SER A 16 -17.58 7.96 13.58
C SER A 16 -16.85 6.62 13.57
N GLU A 17 -17.56 5.50 13.73
CA GLU A 17 -16.98 4.16 13.65
C GLU A 17 -16.42 3.88 12.26
N GLN A 18 -17.17 4.20 11.19
CA GLN A 18 -16.68 4.08 9.81
C GLN A 18 -15.40 4.87 9.55
N LEU A 19 -15.31 6.12 10.04
CA LEU A 19 -14.10 6.94 9.91
C LEU A 19 -12.92 6.35 10.70
N LEU A 20 -13.17 5.75 11.86
CA LEU A 20 -12.14 5.08 12.65
C LEU A 20 -11.61 3.82 11.94
N TYR A 21 -12.49 3.01 11.35
CA TYR A 21 -12.09 1.86 10.54
C TYR A 21 -11.23 2.28 9.34
N GLN A 22 -11.64 3.31 8.59
CA GLN A 22 -10.86 3.80 7.45
C GLN A 22 -9.44 4.26 7.84
N ARG A 23 -9.28 4.87 9.03
CA ARG A 23 -7.96 5.30 9.51
C ARG A 23 -7.08 4.11 9.92
N LYS A 24 -7.68 3.05 10.46
CA LYS A 24 -6.98 1.80 10.80
C LYS A 24 -6.53 1.05 9.55
N GLU A 25 -7.40 0.93 8.55
CA GLU A 25 -7.06 0.31 7.26
C GLU A 25 -5.92 1.06 6.52
N LYS A 26 -5.85 2.38 6.69
CA LYS A 26 -4.77 3.21 6.14
C LYS A 26 -3.48 3.22 6.98
N GLY A 27 -3.47 2.57 8.15
CA GLY A 27 -2.34 2.61 9.08
C GLY A 27 -2.12 3.95 9.79
N GLU A 28 -3.07 4.89 9.71
CA GLU A 28 -3.03 6.17 10.43
C GLU A 28 -3.35 6.01 11.93
N MET A 29 -3.90 4.86 12.30
CA MET A 29 -4.30 4.52 13.67
C MET A 29 -4.04 3.02 13.90
N GLY A 30 -3.36 2.68 14.99
CA GLY A 30 -3.14 1.29 15.37
C GLY A 30 -4.44 0.59 15.81
N ILE A 31 -4.46 -0.73 15.64
CA ILE A 31 -5.50 -1.60 16.20
C ILE A 31 -5.11 -1.96 17.63
N THR A 32 -6.04 -1.81 18.57
CA THR A 32 -5.80 -2.11 19.99
C THR A 32 -5.79 -3.62 20.22
N GLU A 33 -5.10 -4.11 21.27
CA GLU A 33 -5.07 -5.54 21.63
C GLU A 33 -6.47 -6.17 21.70
N ASN A 34 -7.41 -5.53 22.39
CA ASN A 34 -8.79 -6.00 22.51
C ASN A 34 -9.52 -6.10 21.15
N GLU A 35 -9.11 -5.29 20.18
CA GLU A 35 -9.69 -5.29 18.84
C GLU A 35 -9.11 -6.42 18.00
N TRP A 36 -7.80 -6.67 18.13
CA TRP A 36 -7.16 -7.85 17.56
C TRP A 36 -7.80 -9.15 18.06
N GLU A 37 -8.02 -9.28 19.36
CA GLU A 37 -8.71 -10.44 19.95
C GLU A 37 -10.12 -10.63 19.39
N ARG A 38 -10.86 -9.53 19.17
CA ARG A 38 -12.21 -9.58 18.58
C ARG A 38 -12.18 -10.04 17.13
N ILE A 39 -11.22 -9.56 16.34
CA ILE A 39 -11.04 -9.95 14.94
C ILE A 39 -10.62 -11.41 14.85
N ALA A 40 -9.63 -11.83 15.64
CA ALA A 40 -9.17 -13.21 15.73
C ALA A 40 -10.31 -14.18 16.06
N LYS A 41 -11.13 -13.84 17.06
CA LYS A 41 -12.30 -14.64 17.43
C LYS A 41 -13.36 -14.71 16.34
N LEU A 42 -13.55 -13.64 15.57
CA LEU A 42 -14.50 -13.62 14.44
C LEU A 42 -14.00 -14.49 13.28
N LEU A 43 -12.69 -14.52 13.06
CA LEU A 43 -12.04 -15.27 11.99
C LEU A 43 -11.67 -16.71 12.39
N GLU A 44 -11.90 -17.10 13.65
CA GLU A 44 -11.55 -18.40 14.22
C GLU A 44 -10.05 -18.75 14.06
N ILE A 45 -9.20 -17.73 14.19
CA ILE A 45 -7.74 -17.82 14.01
C ILE A 45 -7.02 -17.25 15.24
N ASP A 46 -5.74 -17.58 15.43
CA ASP A 46 -4.95 -17.05 16.54
C ASP A 46 -4.55 -15.59 16.29
N VAL A 47 -4.55 -14.78 17.36
CA VAL A 47 -4.19 -13.36 17.30
C VAL A 47 -2.78 -13.16 16.73
N GLU A 48 -1.84 -14.03 17.10
CA GLU A 48 -0.46 -13.98 16.65
C GLU A 48 -0.30 -14.22 15.14
N GLU A 49 -1.30 -14.82 14.47
CA GLU A 49 -1.28 -15.03 13.02
C GLU A 49 -1.73 -13.79 12.24
N ILE A 50 -2.51 -12.89 12.87
CA ILE A 50 -3.07 -11.70 12.21
C ILE A 50 -2.47 -10.39 12.71
N LYS A 51 -1.89 -10.37 13.91
CA LYS A 51 -1.35 -9.19 14.55
C LYS A 51 -0.04 -8.77 13.88
N GLU A 52 0.08 -7.49 13.60
CA GLU A 52 1.29 -6.93 13.02
C GLU A 52 2.49 -7.14 13.96
N ASN A 53 3.52 -7.84 13.48
CA ASN A 53 4.74 -8.03 14.26
C ASN A 53 5.51 -6.69 14.30
N SER A 54 5.82 -6.20 15.50
CA SER A 54 6.48 -4.90 15.70
C SER A 54 7.84 -4.81 15.01
N GLU A 55 8.49 -5.95 14.78
CA GLU A 55 9.80 -6.02 14.11
C GLU A 55 9.73 -5.83 12.59
N THR A 56 8.56 -6.07 11.97
CA THR A 56 8.35 -5.90 10.52
C THR A 56 7.81 -4.52 10.13
N SER A 57 7.45 -3.67 11.10
CA SER A 57 6.99 -2.29 10.86
C SER A 57 8.04 -1.37 10.21
N ASN A 58 9.30 -1.83 10.15
CA ASN A 58 10.40 -1.18 9.43
C ASN A 58 10.74 -1.86 8.08
N VAL A 59 9.80 -2.56 7.43
CA VAL A 59 9.85 -2.59 5.96
C VAL A 59 9.47 -1.19 5.51
N MET A 60 10.46 -0.30 5.62
CA MET A 60 10.38 1.02 5.08
C MET A 60 9.95 0.87 3.64
N ASN A 61 8.78 1.44 3.34
CA ASN A 61 8.30 1.71 1.98
C ASN A 61 9.25 2.69 1.30
N ASN A 62 10.54 2.33 1.19
CA ASN A 62 11.52 2.97 0.33
C ASN A 62 11.26 2.47 -1.09
N PHE A 63 10.10 2.84 -1.62
CA PHE A 63 10.14 3.31 -3.00
C PHE A 63 10.98 4.57 -2.93
N ASP A 64 12.22 4.48 -3.39
CA ASP A 64 13.09 5.62 -3.59
C ASP A 64 12.40 6.57 -4.59
N ASN A 65 11.50 7.42 -4.07
CA ASN A 65 10.80 8.46 -4.80
C ASN A 65 11.69 9.72 -4.91
N SER A 66 13.01 9.52 -4.98
CA SER A 66 13.97 10.60 -5.21
C SER A 66 14.05 11.03 -6.68
N SER A 67 13.19 10.54 -7.57
CA SER A 67 13.12 11.05 -8.94
C SER A 67 11.72 11.54 -9.33
N GLY A 68 11.34 12.68 -8.76
CA GLY A 68 10.63 13.74 -9.49
C GLY A 68 9.12 13.58 -9.64
N ASN A 69 8.40 14.44 -8.91
CA ASN A 69 7.12 15.04 -9.30
C ASN A 69 6.01 14.07 -9.74
N TYR A 70 5.29 13.46 -8.78
CA TYR A 70 3.91 13.06 -9.02
C TYR A 70 3.00 13.55 -7.89
N ILE A 71 2.45 14.74 -8.10
CA ILE A 71 1.29 15.26 -7.40
C ILE A 71 0.08 14.48 -7.93
N GLY A 72 -0.51 13.63 -7.09
CA GLY A 72 -1.80 13.01 -7.40
C GLY A 72 -1.85 11.52 -7.11
N ASN A 73 -2.15 11.19 -5.85
CA ASN A 73 -3.04 10.10 -5.47
C ASN A 73 -2.92 8.81 -6.29
N ASN A 74 -1.98 7.92 -5.96
CA ASN A 74 -2.03 6.52 -6.41
C ASN A 74 -1.23 5.63 -5.44
N ASN A 75 -1.87 5.15 -4.38
CA ASN A 75 -1.49 3.91 -3.71
C ASN A 75 -1.82 2.70 -4.62
N ASN A 76 -1.41 2.76 -5.88
CA ASN A 76 -1.48 1.64 -6.79
C ASN A 76 -0.19 0.87 -6.59
N TYR A 77 -0.20 -0.03 -5.61
CA TYR A 77 0.81 -1.05 -5.44
C TYR A 77 0.79 -1.95 -6.69
N CYS A 78 1.53 -1.57 -7.73
CA CYS A 78 1.79 -2.43 -8.86
C CYS A 78 2.90 -3.42 -8.45
N ASN A 79 2.49 -4.60 -8.00
CA ASN A 79 3.39 -5.75 -7.93
C ASN A 79 3.71 -6.19 -9.36
N ILE A 80 4.76 -5.62 -9.95
CA ILE A 80 5.26 -6.02 -11.25
C ILE A 80 6.05 -7.32 -11.04
N PRO A 81 5.70 -8.43 -11.70
CA PRO A 81 6.46 -9.67 -11.60
C PRO A 81 7.91 -9.48 -12.06
N GLU A 82 8.85 -10.15 -11.38
CA GLU A 82 10.29 -10.03 -11.66
C GLU A 82 10.65 -10.34 -13.12
N PHE A 83 9.97 -11.31 -13.75
CA PHE A 83 10.21 -11.64 -15.16
C PHE A 83 9.91 -10.46 -16.10
N VAL A 84 8.89 -9.65 -15.78
CA VAL A 84 8.55 -8.46 -16.57
C VAL A 84 9.63 -7.40 -16.41
N LEU A 85 10.15 -7.20 -15.20
CA LEU A 85 11.26 -6.28 -14.96
C LEU A 85 12.51 -6.71 -15.73
N LYS A 86 12.79 -8.01 -15.75
CA LYS A 86 13.93 -8.57 -16.48
C LYS A 86 13.80 -8.34 -17.99
N ASP A 87 12.65 -8.65 -18.56
CA ASP A 87 12.36 -8.43 -19.99
C ASP A 87 12.49 -6.94 -20.36
N LEU A 88 11.99 -6.05 -19.50
CA LEU A 88 12.11 -4.60 -19.70
C LEU A 88 13.57 -4.13 -19.67
N GLN A 89 14.38 -4.65 -18.74
CA GLN A 89 15.80 -4.31 -18.66
C GLN A 89 16.56 -4.76 -19.91
N ASP A 90 16.30 -5.97 -20.39
CA ASP A 90 16.96 -6.52 -21.57
C ASP A 90 16.57 -5.72 -22.83
N TYR A 91 15.30 -5.33 -22.96
CA TYR A 91 14.86 -4.47 -24.05
C TYR A 91 15.49 -3.08 -24.01
N ILE A 92 15.62 -2.48 -22.82
CA ILE A 92 16.32 -1.20 -22.65
C ILE A 92 17.78 -1.30 -23.07
N ALA A 93 18.46 -2.41 -22.75
CA ALA A 93 19.85 -2.62 -23.16
C ALA A 93 19.98 -2.68 -24.68
N LEU A 94 19.12 -3.45 -25.36
CA LEU A 94 19.08 -3.56 -26.82
C LEU A 94 18.84 -2.18 -27.46
N LEU A 95 17.87 -1.41 -26.97
CA LEU A 95 17.59 -0.07 -27.49
C LEU A 95 18.76 0.90 -27.32
N LYS A 96 19.53 0.79 -26.23
CA LYS A 96 20.72 1.63 -26.02
C LYS A 96 21.82 1.29 -27.01
N GLU A 97 22.04 0.02 -27.29
CA GLU A 97 23.02 -0.45 -28.27
C GLU A 97 22.67 0.02 -29.69
N GLU A 98 21.42 -0.18 -30.12
CA GLU A 98 20.92 0.27 -31.42
C GLU A 98 21.07 1.79 -31.59
N ASN A 99 20.72 2.56 -30.56
CA ASN A 99 20.90 4.01 -30.56
C ASN A 99 22.38 4.42 -30.68
N GLN A 100 23.29 3.68 -30.04
CA GLN A 100 24.72 3.95 -30.17
C GLN A 100 25.20 3.67 -31.59
N ARG A 101 24.84 2.52 -32.16
CA ARG A 101 25.19 2.15 -33.54
C ARG A 101 24.72 3.21 -34.55
N LEU A 102 23.47 3.65 -34.42
CA LEU A 102 22.90 4.69 -35.29
C LEU A 102 23.61 6.04 -35.13
N LYS A 103 23.99 6.42 -33.90
CA LYS A 103 24.78 7.64 -33.66
C LYS A 103 26.17 7.57 -34.26
N GLU A 104 26.81 6.40 -34.25
CA GLU A 104 28.11 6.18 -34.88
C GLU A 104 28.00 6.24 -36.41
N GLU A 105 26.97 5.61 -36.99
CA GLU A 105 26.68 5.68 -38.42
C GLU A 105 26.49 7.13 -38.88
N LEU A 106 25.69 7.92 -38.14
CA LEU A 106 25.47 9.34 -38.43
C LEU A 106 26.73 10.20 -38.29
N LYS A 107 27.69 9.83 -37.45
CA LYS A 107 28.99 10.53 -37.34
C LYS A 107 29.96 10.13 -38.44
N SER A 108 29.83 8.92 -38.96
CA SER A 108 30.66 8.38 -40.05
C SER A 108 30.23 8.85 -41.44
N LYS A 109 29.12 9.56 -41.53
CA LYS A 109 28.47 10.04 -42.75
C LYS A 109 28.66 11.54 -42.91
#